data_AF-A0A1V9ZAG7-F1
#
_entry.id   AF-A0A1V9ZAG7-F1
#
_cell.length_a   1.000
_cell.length_b   1.000
_cell.length_c   1.000
_cell.angle_alpha   90.00
_cell.angle_beta   90.00
_cell.angle_gamma   90.00
#
_symmetry.space_group_name_H-M   'P 1'
#
loop_
_entity.id
_entity.type
_entity.pdbx_description
1 polymer ?
#
loop_
_entity_poly.entity_id
_entity_poly.type
_entity_poly.pdbx_seq_one_letter_code
_entity_poly.pdbx_strand_id
1 'polypeptide(L)'
;MSSVPAWTRTNNNLVEWDDGFHPSASASAGKIVLNQPKTTPGLFRIIENAVPDSLADSLYASAVAAKLWGVYIPTLDVKNNNLQAYPASKDEAERHTLALLAIRAFLYDSNAISTADWEDTHGVVVWVITSSVNDTVNYHMDYAEMFRYQTNITYPPKYGATLHVSPLNTSATTIMKGGDFYANSKGLAHYKEHGYKEAFAPLPSQEQMEKDKSYLIAPYKYKRGVIMDGNFPHGSFPVTELPQNTHRVVVGFNLFNWEIGPHAQEYPEHSSKFNKYVKVAQAACKKEPLTLEAIKKSPQQAAFLRYLLRKAKEKNLIQNNQFVA
;
A
#
# COMPACT_ATOMS: atom_id res chain seq x y z
N MET A 1 2.54 19.23 -13.88
CA MET A 1 3.01 18.49 -12.69
C MET A 1 2.32 19.12 -11.50
N SER A 2 1.82 18.35 -10.54
CA SER A 2 1.34 18.96 -9.28
C SER A 2 2.53 19.67 -8.65
N SER A 3 2.39 20.95 -8.32
CA SER A 3 3.39 21.63 -7.50
C SER A 3 3.55 20.85 -6.19
N VAL A 4 4.79 20.71 -5.72
CA VAL A 4 5.06 20.14 -4.39
C VAL A 4 4.23 20.93 -3.36
N PRO A 5 3.45 20.27 -2.48
CA PRO A 5 2.56 20.98 -1.55
C PRO A 5 3.31 21.99 -0.68
N ALA A 6 2.66 23.11 -0.37
CA ALA A 6 3.30 24.17 0.43
C ALA A 6 3.77 23.69 1.80
N TRP A 7 3.05 22.73 2.40
CA TRP A 7 3.39 22.16 3.71
C TRP A 7 4.77 21.48 3.72
N THR A 8 5.28 20.99 2.59
CA THR A 8 6.61 20.35 2.56
C THR A 8 7.76 21.33 2.82
N ARG A 9 7.49 22.64 2.79
CA ARG A 9 8.49 23.68 3.10
C ARG A 9 8.46 24.12 4.56
N THR A 10 7.37 23.83 5.26
CA THR A 10 7.10 24.33 6.61
C THR A 10 6.92 23.20 7.64
N ASN A 11 6.88 21.94 7.20
CA ASN A 11 6.69 20.80 8.09
C ASN A 11 8.02 20.45 8.80
N ASN A 12 8.07 20.74 10.10
CA ASN A 12 9.25 20.49 10.95
C ASN A 12 9.58 19.01 11.16
N ASN A 13 8.66 18.10 10.79
CA ASN A 13 8.89 16.65 10.88
C ASN A 13 9.47 16.07 9.59
N LEU A 14 9.64 16.90 8.54
CA LEU A 14 10.26 16.47 7.30
C LEU A 14 11.79 16.52 7.44
N VAL A 15 12.44 15.37 7.35
CA VAL A 15 13.91 15.25 7.44
C VAL A 15 14.48 14.63 6.17
N GLU A 16 15.75 14.91 5.89
CA GLU A 16 16.49 14.19 4.85
C GLU A 16 16.56 12.70 5.19
N TRP A 17 16.31 11.86 4.19
CA TRP A 17 16.25 10.42 4.35
C TRP A 17 16.64 9.71 3.07
N ASP A 18 17.65 8.86 3.19
CA ASP A 18 18.04 7.92 2.15
C ASP A 18 17.72 6.50 2.62
N ASP A 19 16.93 5.78 1.84
CA ASP A 19 16.63 4.35 2.01
C ASP A 19 17.07 3.53 0.80
N GLY A 20 17.89 4.09 -0.09
CA GLY A 20 18.41 3.43 -1.28
C GLY A 20 17.42 3.40 -2.44
N PHE A 21 16.21 3.96 -2.30
CA PHE A 21 15.21 4.03 -3.37
C PHE A 21 14.94 5.47 -3.82
N HIS A 22 15.13 5.72 -5.12
CA HIS A 22 14.99 7.04 -5.74
C HIS A 22 13.97 7.00 -6.89
N PRO A 23 12.67 7.11 -6.58
CA PRO A 23 11.57 7.00 -7.54
C PRO A 23 11.36 8.22 -8.45
N SER A 24 12.32 9.15 -8.57
CA SER A 24 12.18 10.30 -9.47
C SER A 24 13.48 10.62 -10.19
N ALA A 25 13.38 11.20 -11.39
CA ALA A 25 14.51 11.84 -12.06
C ALA A 25 14.87 13.21 -11.42
N SER A 26 14.29 13.53 -10.26
CA SER A 26 14.60 14.73 -9.50
C SER A 26 16.00 14.61 -8.89
N ALA A 27 16.79 15.68 -8.98
CA ALA A 27 18.07 15.79 -8.28
C ALA A 27 17.91 16.04 -6.77
N SER A 28 16.67 16.13 -6.26
CA SER A 28 16.41 16.38 -4.84
C SER A 28 16.68 15.13 -4.00
N ALA A 29 17.47 15.30 -2.93
CA ALA A 29 17.68 14.29 -1.91
C ALA A 29 16.33 13.78 -1.36
N GLY A 30 16.29 12.49 -1.00
CA GLY A 30 15.11 11.86 -0.44
C GLY A 30 14.78 12.47 0.92
N LYS A 31 13.49 12.53 1.26
CA LYS A 31 13.03 12.98 2.57
C LYS A 31 11.97 12.05 3.13
N ILE A 32 11.77 12.09 4.44
CA ILE A 32 10.71 11.35 5.13
C ILE A 32 10.00 12.25 6.14
N VAL A 33 8.70 12.05 6.31
CA VAL A 33 7.93 12.65 7.41
C VAL A 33 7.99 11.75 8.64
N LEU A 34 8.55 12.27 9.73
CA LEU A 34 8.65 11.61 11.04
C LEU A 34 7.47 11.96 11.95
N ASN A 35 7.39 11.27 13.10
CA ASN A 35 6.61 11.69 14.28
C ASN A 35 5.17 12.12 13.99
N GLN A 36 4.47 11.39 13.10
CA GLN A 36 3.06 11.67 12.85
C GLN A 36 2.26 11.54 14.16
N PRO A 37 1.41 12.53 14.50
CA PRO A 37 0.61 12.51 15.70
C PRO A 37 -0.27 11.26 15.76
N LYS A 38 -0.14 10.50 16.86
CA LYS A 38 -0.96 9.32 17.14
C LYS A 38 -1.06 9.08 18.63
N THR A 39 -2.20 8.58 19.09
CA THR A 39 -2.40 8.29 20.53
C THR A 39 -1.71 7.02 20.98
N THR A 40 -1.38 6.11 20.06
CA THR A 40 -0.83 4.79 20.37
C THR A 40 0.44 4.51 19.56
N PRO A 41 1.57 5.21 19.84
CA PRO A 41 2.84 4.95 19.16
C PRO A 41 3.33 3.53 19.46
N GLY A 42 3.93 2.87 18.46
CA GLY A 42 4.44 1.50 18.60
C GLY A 42 3.34 0.43 18.66
N LEU A 43 2.12 0.77 18.22
CA LEU A 43 1.01 -0.18 18.15
C LEU A 43 1.41 -1.40 17.30
N PHE A 44 1.17 -2.59 17.83
CA PHE A 44 1.05 -3.83 17.08
C PHE A 44 -0.03 -4.66 17.74
N ARG A 45 -1.09 -4.99 17.00
CA ARG A 45 -2.26 -5.68 17.54
C ARG A 45 -2.77 -6.71 16.55
N ILE A 46 -3.05 -7.90 17.06
CA ILE A 46 -3.73 -8.96 16.33
C ILE A 46 -5.19 -9.01 16.80
N ILE A 47 -6.12 -9.06 15.85
CA ILE A 47 -7.56 -9.19 16.09
C ILE A 47 -8.03 -10.47 15.39
N GLU A 48 -8.51 -11.41 16.16
CA GLU A 48 -9.10 -12.65 15.65
C GLU A 48 -10.55 -12.41 15.26
N ASN A 49 -11.02 -13.08 14.20
CA ASN A 49 -12.38 -12.90 13.68
C ASN A 49 -12.72 -11.42 13.42
N ALA A 50 -11.78 -10.68 12.83
CA ALA A 50 -11.85 -9.25 12.61
C ALA A 50 -13.02 -8.80 11.72
N VAL A 51 -13.60 -9.73 10.95
CA VAL A 51 -14.76 -9.49 10.09
C VAL A 51 -15.71 -10.71 10.13
N PRO A 52 -17.01 -10.52 9.80
CA PRO A 52 -17.94 -11.63 9.58
C PRO A 52 -17.54 -12.52 8.39
N ASP A 53 -17.99 -13.78 8.40
CA ASP A 53 -17.69 -14.77 7.34
C ASP A 53 -18.12 -14.27 5.96
N SER A 54 -19.35 -13.77 5.83
CA SER A 54 -19.89 -13.27 4.56
C SER A 54 -19.06 -12.14 3.94
N LEU A 55 -18.47 -11.28 4.78
CA LEU A 55 -17.62 -10.19 4.32
C LEU A 55 -16.24 -10.69 3.89
N ALA A 56 -15.64 -11.61 4.66
CA ALA A 56 -14.37 -12.24 4.28
C ALA A 56 -14.50 -13.02 2.96
N ASP A 57 -15.57 -13.80 2.79
CA ASP A 57 -15.85 -14.54 1.56
C ASP A 57 -16.02 -13.59 0.36
N SER A 58 -16.72 -12.47 0.55
CA SER A 58 -16.93 -11.47 -0.51
C SER A 58 -15.64 -10.76 -0.90
N LEU A 59 -14.79 -10.43 0.08
CA LEU A 59 -13.45 -9.86 -0.16
C LEU A 59 -12.57 -10.85 -0.92
N TYR A 60 -12.55 -12.11 -0.50
CA TYR A 60 -11.80 -13.18 -1.16
C TYR A 60 -12.25 -13.37 -2.61
N ALA A 61 -13.57 -13.50 -2.86
CA ALA A 61 -14.12 -13.67 -4.19
C ALA A 61 -13.77 -12.48 -5.11
N SER A 62 -13.91 -11.25 -4.60
CA SER A 62 -13.54 -10.03 -5.33
C SER A 62 -12.04 -10.00 -5.65
N ALA A 63 -11.19 -10.39 -4.69
CA ALA A 63 -9.75 -10.49 -4.87
C ALA A 63 -9.37 -11.49 -5.96
N VAL A 64 -9.89 -12.71 -5.89
CA VAL A 64 -9.58 -13.79 -6.86
C VAL A 64 -10.00 -13.40 -8.26
N ALA A 65 -11.17 -12.77 -8.42
CA ALA A 65 -11.67 -12.31 -9.71
C ALA A 65 -10.77 -11.23 -10.33
N ALA A 66 -10.24 -10.32 -9.52
CA ALA A 66 -9.49 -9.16 -9.98
C ALA A 66 -7.97 -9.32 -9.94
N LYS A 67 -7.47 -10.27 -9.14
CA LYS A 67 -6.08 -10.44 -8.66
C LYS A 67 -5.53 -9.30 -7.80
N LEU A 68 -5.88 -8.06 -8.15
CA LEU A 68 -5.39 -6.85 -7.52
C LEU A 68 -6.42 -5.72 -7.70
N TRP A 69 -6.73 -4.99 -6.64
CA TRP A 69 -7.46 -3.72 -6.73
C TRP A 69 -7.21 -2.86 -5.49
N GLY A 70 -7.56 -1.58 -5.56
CA GLY A 70 -7.59 -0.73 -4.39
C GLY A 70 -8.45 0.51 -4.59
N VAL A 71 -8.94 1.05 -3.49
CA VAL A 71 -9.90 2.17 -3.40
C VAL A 71 -9.55 3.06 -2.20
N TYR A 72 -10.18 4.23 -2.13
CA TYR A 72 -10.04 5.14 -0.99
C TYR A 72 -11.39 5.39 -0.34
N ILE A 73 -11.45 5.25 0.98
CA ILE A 73 -12.66 5.48 1.78
C ILE A 73 -12.40 6.66 2.72
N PRO A 74 -13.08 7.80 2.53
CA PRO A 74 -13.01 8.93 3.45
C PRO A 74 -13.53 8.56 4.84
N THR A 75 -12.94 9.12 5.89
CA THR A 75 -13.42 8.94 7.28
C THR A 75 -14.87 9.38 7.45
N LEU A 76 -15.31 10.40 6.70
CA LEU A 76 -16.70 10.84 6.68
C LEU A 76 -17.66 9.72 6.26
N ASP A 77 -17.27 8.91 5.28
CA ASP A 77 -18.06 7.77 4.82
C ASP A 77 -18.03 6.65 5.87
N VAL A 78 -16.88 6.38 6.48
CA VAL A 78 -16.75 5.41 7.58
C VAL A 78 -17.70 5.75 8.73
N LYS A 79 -17.76 7.01 9.15
CA LYS A 79 -18.62 7.48 10.26
C LYS A 79 -20.10 7.64 9.90
N ASN A 80 -20.46 7.58 8.60
CA ASN A 80 -21.84 7.76 8.16
C ASN A 80 -22.67 6.46 8.26
N ASN A 81 -23.34 6.25 9.38
CA ASN A 81 -24.17 5.06 9.63
C ASN A 81 -25.29 4.81 8.59
N ASN A 82 -25.69 5.83 7.82
CA ASN A 82 -26.70 5.67 6.78
C ASN A 82 -26.13 5.12 5.45
N LEU A 83 -24.81 5.23 5.25
CA LEU A 83 -24.15 4.70 4.07
C LEU A 83 -23.80 3.22 4.29
N GLN A 84 -24.66 2.31 3.84
CA GLN A 84 -24.42 0.86 3.93
C GLN A 84 -23.75 0.30 2.66
N ALA A 85 -23.97 0.96 1.53
CA ALA A 85 -23.36 0.64 0.26
C ALA A 85 -23.20 1.91 -0.58
N TYR A 86 -22.17 1.94 -1.41
CA TYR A 86 -22.03 3.01 -2.40
C TYR A 86 -23.04 2.83 -3.54
N PRO A 87 -23.54 3.93 -4.12
CA PRO A 87 -24.49 3.85 -5.24
C PRO A 87 -23.83 3.23 -6.47
N ALA A 88 -24.60 2.46 -7.24
CA ALA A 88 -24.12 1.80 -8.46
C ALA A 88 -23.56 2.77 -9.52
N SER A 89 -23.91 4.06 -9.45
CA SER A 89 -23.35 5.11 -10.30
C SER A 89 -21.89 5.46 -9.99
N LYS A 90 -21.37 5.04 -8.83
CA LYS A 90 -19.97 5.25 -8.46
C LYS A 90 -19.11 4.19 -9.16
N ASP A 91 -18.00 4.65 -9.73
CA ASP A 91 -16.99 3.73 -10.28
C ASP A 91 -16.49 2.77 -9.20
N GLU A 92 -16.43 1.48 -9.54
CA GLU A 92 -16.08 0.40 -8.61
C GLU A 92 -16.91 0.40 -7.29
N ALA A 93 -18.21 0.72 -7.37
CA ALA A 93 -19.10 0.83 -6.20
C ALA A 93 -19.07 -0.38 -5.26
N GLU A 94 -19.01 -1.60 -5.83
CA GLU A 94 -18.95 -2.84 -5.05
C GLU A 94 -17.66 -2.91 -4.22
N ARG A 95 -16.50 -2.60 -4.80
CA ARG A 95 -15.21 -2.59 -4.09
C ARG A 95 -15.16 -1.53 -3.00
N HIS A 96 -15.72 -0.34 -3.28
CA HIS A 96 -15.85 0.69 -2.26
C HIS A 96 -16.76 0.25 -1.11
N THR A 97 -17.85 -0.47 -1.40
CA THR A 97 -18.75 -1.02 -0.38
C THR A 97 -18.04 -2.08 0.47
N LEU A 98 -17.32 -3.02 -0.16
CA LEU A 98 -16.54 -4.03 0.56
C LEU A 98 -15.46 -3.38 1.45
N ALA A 99 -14.73 -2.39 0.93
CA ALA A 99 -13.73 -1.66 1.69
C ALA A 99 -14.34 -0.90 2.87
N LEU A 100 -15.46 -0.22 2.69
CA LEU A 100 -16.19 0.47 3.76
C LEU A 100 -16.60 -0.49 4.88
N LEU A 101 -17.23 -1.61 4.53
CA LEU A 101 -17.67 -2.61 5.49
C LEU A 101 -16.49 -3.24 6.23
N ALA A 102 -15.37 -3.50 5.53
CA ALA A 102 -14.16 -4.04 6.12
C ALA A 102 -13.52 -3.05 7.12
N ILE A 103 -13.41 -1.76 6.76
CA ILE A 103 -12.90 -0.73 7.67
C ILE A 103 -13.76 -0.65 8.93
N ARG A 104 -15.10 -0.64 8.77
CA ARG A 104 -16.01 -0.56 9.90
C ARG A 104 -15.84 -1.73 10.86
N ALA A 105 -15.99 -2.96 10.34
CA ALA A 105 -15.90 -4.16 11.17
C ALA A 105 -14.51 -4.32 11.83
N PHE A 106 -13.43 -4.13 11.05
CA PHE A 106 -12.08 -4.42 11.52
C PHE A 106 -11.44 -3.29 12.32
N LEU A 107 -11.57 -2.03 11.89
CA LEU A 107 -10.79 -0.92 12.43
C LEU A 107 -11.59 0.05 13.30
N TYR A 108 -12.85 0.31 12.94
CA TYR A 108 -13.69 1.32 13.60
C TYR A 108 -14.52 0.73 14.75
N ASP A 109 -15.43 -0.20 14.44
CA ASP A 109 -16.37 -0.78 15.42
C ASP A 109 -15.68 -1.66 16.46
N SER A 110 -14.54 -2.25 16.09
CA SER A 110 -13.68 -3.02 16.99
C SER A 110 -12.93 -2.16 18.03
N ASN A 111 -12.99 -0.82 17.89
CA ASN A 111 -12.19 0.14 18.66
C ASN A 111 -10.69 -0.14 18.61
N ALA A 112 -10.22 -0.66 17.47
CA ALA A 112 -8.81 -0.99 17.32
C ALA A 112 -7.92 0.25 17.21
N ILE A 113 -8.47 1.32 16.64
CA ILE A 113 -7.88 2.66 16.55
C ILE A 113 -8.69 3.60 17.44
N SER A 114 -8.01 4.51 18.15
CA SER A 114 -8.69 5.44 19.06
C SER A 114 -9.57 6.44 18.32
N THR A 115 -10.61 6.95 18.98
CA THR A 115 -11.45 8.02 18.43
C THR A 115 -10.64 9.25 18.04
N ALA A 116 -9.67 9.65 18.87
CA ALA A 116 -8.81 10.80 18.59
C ALA A 116 -7.96 10.60 17.32
N ASP A 117 -7.44 9.39 17.10
CA ASP A 117 -6.70 9.08 15.88
C ASP A 117 -7.60 9.09 14.64
N TRP A 118 -8.86 8.65 14.78
CA TRP A 118 -9.87 8.74 13.73
C TRP A 118 -10.27 10.18 13.39
N GLU A 119 -10.34 11.10 14.37
CA GLU A 119 -10.60 12.52 14.09
C GLU A 119 -9.49 13.16 13.24
N ASP A 120 -8.24 12.76 13.46
CA ASP A 120 -7.09 13.22 12.67
C ASP A 120 -6.80 12.31 11.45
N THR A 121 -7.72 11.42 11.07
CA THR A 121 -7.61 10.60 9.86
C THR A 121 -8.53 11.16 8.78
N HIS A 122 -7.97 11.48 7.61
CA HIS A 122 -8.74 11.90 6.44
C HIS A 122 -9.50 10.72 5.83
N GLY A 123 -8.85 9.56 5.76
CA GLY A 123 -9.44 8.35 5.24
C GLY A 123 -8.40 7.23 5.07
N VAL A 124 -8.86 6.15 4.46
CA VAL A 124 -8.14 4.89 4.38
C VAL A 124 -7.97 4.48 2.92
N VAL A 125 -6.73 4.25 2.50
CA VAL A 125 -6.47 3.46 1.29
C VAL A 125 -6.70 2.01 1.65
N VAL A 126 -7.54 1.33 0.89
CA VAL A 126 -7.75 -0.12 1.00
C VAL A 126 -7.28 -0.76 -0.29
N TRP A 127 -6.40 -1.73 -0.17
CA TRP A 127 -5.88 -2.48 -1.31
C TRP A 127 -5.96 -3.97 -1.06
N VAL A 128 -6.02 -4.74 -2.13
CA VAL A 128 -6.18 -6.20 -2.07
C VAL A 128 -5.23 -6.84 -3.04
N ILE A 129 -4.50 -7.86 -2.58
CA ILE A 129 -3.58 -8.63 -3.40
C ILE A 129 -3.83 -10.13 -3.25
N THR A 130 -3.79 -10.84 -4.37
CA THR A 130 -3.71 -12.31 -4.42
C THR A 130 -2.26 -12.73 -4.61
N SER A 131 -1.79 -13.67 -3.82
CA SER A 131 -0.46 -14.30 -3.94
C SER A 131 -0.57 -15.81 -4.10
N SER A 132 0.39 -16.39 -4.81
CA SER A 132 0.55 -17.82 -5.12
C SER A 132 1.82 -18.37 -4.46
N VAL A 133 2.15 -19.65 -4.70
CA VAL A 133 3.39 -20.26 -4.21
C VAL A 133 4.61 -19.49 -4.75
N ASN A 134 5.61 -19.29 -3.89
CA ASN A 134 6.82 -18.49 -4.07
C ASN A 134 6.63 -16.96 -4.09
N ASP A 135 5.40 -16.46 -4.01
CA ASP A 135 5.20 -15.03 -3.84
C ASP A 135 5.62 -14.60 -2.44
N THR A 136 6.20 -13.41 -2.38
CA THR A 136 6.59 -12.74 -1.14
C THR A 136 6.32 -11.24 -1.24
N VAL A 137 5.95 -10.64 -0.12
CA VAL A 137 6.00 -9.20 0.04
C VAL A 137 7.36 -8.85 0.61
N ASN A 138 8.22 -8.27 -0.23
CA ASN A 138 9.56 -7.86 0.14
C ASN A 138 9.54 -6.86 1.30
N TYR A 139 10.63 -6.81 2.06
CA TYR A 139 10.83 -5.84 3.13
C TYR A 139 10.62 -4.40 2.66
N HIS A 140 9.69 -3.70 3.28
CA HIS A 140 9.42 -2.29 2.98
C HIS A 140 8.72 -1.62 4.16
N MET A 141 8.46 -0.33 4.02
CA MET A 141 7.53 0.40 4.87
C MET A 141 6.46 0.97 3.94
N ASP A 142 5.21 0.96 4.36
CA ASP A 142 4.13 1.57 3.59
C ASP A 142 4.31 3.09 3.51
N TYR A 143 3.88 3.70 2.41
CA TYR A 143 3.85 5.15 2.25
C TYR A 143 2.89 5.55 1.14
N ALA A 144 2.55 6.84 1.06
CA ALA A 144 1.81 7.39 -0.07
C ALA A 144 2.63 7.28 -1.36
N GLU A 145 2.54 6.14 -2.06
CA GLU A 145 3.50 5.76 -3.11
C GLU A 145 3.56 6.77 -4.26
N MET A 146 2.39 7.20 -4.77
CA MET A 146 2.37 8.16 -5.87
C MET A 146 2.90 9.54 -5.49
N PHE A 147 2.72 9.95 -4.24
CA PHE A 147 3.33 11.16 -3.73
C PHE A 147 4.86 11.05 -3.70
N ARG A 148 5.39 9.90 -3.28
CA ARG A 148 6.83 9.64 -3.29
C ARG A 148 7.42 9.66 -4.70
N TYR A 149 6.76 9.04 -5.69
CA TYR A 149 7.18 9.12 -7.10
C TYR A 149 7.20 10.55 -7.64
N GLN A 150 6.31 11.42 -7.16
CA GLN A 150 6.21 12.81 -7.62
C GLN A 150 7.19 13.76 -6.93
N THR A 151 7.60 13.47 -5.69
CA THR A 151 8.29 14.44 -4.82
C THR A 151 9.58 13.95 -4.20
N ASN A 152 9.86 12.64 -4.28
CA ASN A 152 10.90 11.95 -3.51
C ASN A 152 10.74 12.06 -1.97
N ILE A 153 9.52 12.35 -1.49
CA ILE A 153 9.18 12.40 -0.08
C ILE A 153 8.42 11.14 0.31
N THR A 154 8.95 10.40 1.26
CA THR A 154 8.29 9.26 1.91
C THR A 154 7.34 9.78 2.98
N TYR A 155 6.04 9.51 2.80
CA TYR A 155 5.02 9.83 3.79
C TYR A 155 4.36 8.53 4.27
N PRO A 156 4.79 7.97 5.41
CA PRO A 156 4.20 6.75 5.96
C PRO A 156 2.72 6.93 6.30
N PRO A 157 1.89 5.88 6.36
CA PRO A 157 0.58 6.01 6.98
C PRO A 157 0.73 6.25 8.49
N LYS A 158 -0.33 6.74 9.14
CA LYS A 158 -0.40 6.78 10.60
C LYS A 158 -0.36 5.37 11.18
N TYR A 159 -1.19 4.50 10.60
CA TYR A 159 -1.26 3.07 10.89
C TYR A 159 -1.37 2.29 9.57
N GLY A 160 -0.66 1.18 9.51
CA GLY A 160 -0.87 0.14 8.51
C GLY A 160 -1.68 -1.00 9.14
N ALA A 161 -2.50 -1.67 8.35
CA ALA A 161 -3.15 -2.90 8.78
C ALA A 161 -3.30 -3.89 7.64
N THR A 162 -3.40 -5.17 7.96
CA THR A 162 -3.67 -6.24 7.03
C THR A 162 -4.78 -7.14 7.55
N LEU A 163 -5.58 -7.70 6.65
CA LEU A 163 -6.64 -8.66 6.95
C LEU A 163 -6.48 -9.88 6.05
N HIS A 164 -6.43 -11.05 6.70
CA HIS A 164 -6.33 -12.35 6.05
C HIS A 164 -7.73 -12.88 5.71
N VAL A 165 -8.05 -13.04 4.42
CA VAL A 165 -9.41 -13.43 3.98
C VAL A 165 -9.46 -14.72 3.17
N SER A 166 -8.34 -15.40 2.93
CA SER A 166 -8.39 -16.76 2.37
C SER A 166 -8.79 -17.75 3.46
N PRO A 167 -9.68 -18.71 3.16
CA PRO A 167 -10.09 -19.76 4.09
C PRO A 167 -9.00 -20.84 4.27
N LEU A 168 -7.77 -20.40 4.58
CA LEU A 168 -6.59 -21.22 4.81
C LEU A 168 -6.38 -21.44 6.31
N ASN A 169 -5.72 -22.54 6.65
CA ASN A 169 -5.41 -22.95 8.02
C ASN A 169 -6.65 -23.13 8.91
N THR A 170 -7.79 -23.48 8.32
CA THR A 170 -9.06 -23.77 9.03
C THR A 170 -9.30 -25.27 9.22
N SER A 171 -8.66 -26.11 8.40
CA SER A 171 -8.73 -27.57 8.43
C SER A 171 -7.44 -28.21 7.90
N ALA A 172 -7.31 -29.53 8.05
CA ALA A 172 -6.16 -30.28 7.55
C ALA A 172 -5.99 -30.24 6.01
N THR A 173 -7.06 -29.98 5.27
CA THR A 173 -7.04 -29.93 3.79
C THR A 173 -6.81 -28.52 3.23
N THR A 174 -6.72 -27.51 4.11
CA THR A 174 -6.59 -26.10 3.72
C THR A 174 -5.28 -25.48 4.25
N ILE A 175 -4.27 -26.30 4.54
CA ILE A 175 -3.02 -25.85 5.16
C ILE A 175 -2.19 -25.04 4.15
N MET A 176 -1.70 -23.89 4.59
CA MET A 176 -0.65 -23.12 3.92
C MET A 176 0.65 -23.23 4.72
N LYS A 177 1.80 -23.30 4.04
CA LYS A 177 3.12 -23.19 4.67
C LYS A 177 3.84 -21.91 4.23
N GLY A 178 4.49 -21.25 5.20
CA GLY A 178 5.10 -19.95 5.00
C GLY A 178 4.06 -18.83 4.85
N GLY A 179 4.43 -17.69 4.27
CA GLY A 179 3.48 -16.59 4.08
C GLY A 179 3.12 -15.80 5.34
N ASP A 180 3.78 -16.07 6.47
CA ASP A 180 3.51 -15.33 7.71
C ASP A 180 3.97 -13.89 7.58
N PHE A 181 3.19 -13.00 8.17
CA PHE A 181 3.50 -11.58 8.21
C PHE A 181 4.55 -11.31 9.30
N TYR A 182 5.49 -10.42 9.02
CA TYR A 182 6.42 -9.92 10.04
C TYR A 182 6.54 -8.41 9.94
N ALA A 183 6.76 -7.75 11.09
CA ALA A 183 7.11 -6.34 11.19
C ALA A 183 8.22 -6.15 12.21
N ASN A 184 9.10 -5.15 12.04
CA ASN A 184 10.13 -4.84 13.03
C ASN A 184 9.74 -3.63 13.90
N SER A 185 9.64 -3.87 15.21
CA SER A 185 9.21 -2.87 16.21
C SER A 185 10.22 -1.75 16.47
N LYS A 186 11.48 -1.89 16.04
CA LYS A 186 12.46 -0.79 16.05
C LYS A 186 12.14 0.28 14.99
N GLY A 187 11.18 0.01 14.09
CA GLY A 187 10.63 0.99 13.16
C GLY A 187 11.70 1.59 12.24
N LEU A 188 11.72 2.91 12.16
CA LEU A 188 12.62 3.66 11.28
C LEU A 188 14.10 3.46 11.59
N ALA A 189 14.48 3.12 12.83
CA ALA A 189 15.88 2.82 13.14
C ALA A 189 16.35 1.57 12.36
N HIS A 190 15.55 0.51 12.39
CA HIS A 190 15.80 -0.70 11.60
C HIS A 190 15.66 -0.46 10.10
N TYR A 191 14.71 0.38 9.68
CA TYR A 191 14.57 0.76 8.28
C TYR A 191 15.79 1.51 7.74
N LYS A 192 16.43 2.35 8.56
CA LYS A 192 17.66 3.06 8.20
C LYS A 192 18.86 2.13 7.99
N GLU A 193 18.90 1.00 8.69
CA GLU A 193 19.97 0.00 8.58
C GLU A 193 19.84 -0.83 7.30
N HIS A 194 18.62 -1.23 6.94
CA HIS A 194 18.38 -2.16 5.83
C HIS A 194 17.98 -1.49 4.51
N GLY A 195 17.34 -0.31 4.58
CA GLY A 195 16.82 0.41 3.41
C GLY A 195 15.56 -0.22 2.79
N TYR A 196 15.00 0.44 1.79
CA TYR A 196 13.87 -0.06 1.01
C TYR A 196 14.26 -1.33 0.28
N LYS A 197 13.54 -2.44 0.53
CA LYS A 197 13.81 -3.74 -0.09
C LYS A 197 15.26 -4.18 0.07
N GLU A 198 15.81 -3.98 1.28
CA GLU A 198 17.17 -4.43 1.65
C GLU A 198 18.28 -3.77 0.83
N ALA A 199 18.05 -2.56 0.31
CA ALA A 199 19.00 -1.84 -0.53
C ALA A 199 20.36 -1.57 0.15
N PHE A 200 20.42 -1.55 1.49
CA PHE A 200 21.65 -1.30 2.24
C PHE A 200 22.24 -2.55 2.89
N ALA A 201 21.38 -3.41 3.45
CA ALA A 201 21.80 -4.64 4.11
C ALA A 201 20.68 -5.69 4.06
N PRO A 202 21.04 -6.98 3.87
CA PRO A 202 20.07 -8.07 3.91
C PRO A 202 19.48 -8.22 5.31
N LEU A 203 18.24 -8.72 5.39
CA LEU A 203 17.62 -9.11 6.64
C LEU A 203 18.28 -10.37 7.23
N PRO A 204 18.15 -10.59 8.56
CA PRO A 204 18.48 -11.86 9.19
C PRO A 204 17.67 -13.02 8.60
N SER A 205 18.12 -14.26 8.82
CA SER A 205 17.35 -15.44 8.44
C SER A 205 16.04 -15.54 9.21
N GLN A 206 15.05 -16.27 8.67
CA GLN A 206 13.77 -16.49 9.37
C GLN A 206 13.97 -17.04 10.79
N GLU A 207 14.87 -18.01 10.99
CA GLU A 207 15.17 -18.58 12.31
C GLU A 207 15.72 -17.52 13.28
N GLN A 208 16.51 -16.57 12.78
CA GLN A 208 17.04 -15.47 13.59
C GLN A 208 15.93 -14.47 13.93
N MET A 209 15.05 -14.14 12.97
CA MET A 209 13.91 -13.26 13.17
C MET A 209 12.93 -13.85 14.21
N GLU A 210 12.67 -15.16 14.17
CA GLU A 210 11.80 -15.85 15.13
C GLU A 210 12.34 -15.81 16.59
N LYS A 211 13.66 -15.66 16.77
CA LYS A 211 14.30 -15.54 18.08
C LYS A 211 14.44 -14.09 18.55
N ASP A 212 14.49 -13.13 17.63
CA ASP A 212 14.60 -11.70 17.94
C ASP A 212 13.23 -11.09 18.23
N LYS A 213 13.01 -10.72 19.49
CA LYS A 213 11.75 -10.13 19.98
C LYS A 213 11.37 -8.82 19.31
N SER A 214 12.30 -8.16 18.59
CA SER A 214 11.97 -6.98 17.82
C SER A 214 11.17 -7.30 16.56
N TYR A 215 11.23 -8.53 16.05
CA TYR A 215 10.38 -9.03 14.99
C TYR A 215 9.05 -9.53 15.54
N LEU A 216 8.00 -8.80 15.19
CA LEU A 216 6.63 -9.12 15.52
C LEU A 216 6.05 -9.97 14.39
N ILE A 217 5.86 -11.26 14.64
CA ILE A 217 5.39 -12.23 13.64
C ILE A 217 3.92 -12.53 13.88
N ALA A 218 3.12 -12.46 12.82
CA ALA A 218 1.71 -12.82 12.82
C ALA A 218 1.47 -13.94 11.80
N PRO A 219 1.26 -15.19 12.27
CA PRO A 219 0.97 -16.28 11.37
C PRO A 219 -0.29 -16.05 10.55
N TYR A 220 -0.35 -16.60 9.34
CA TYR A 220 -1.57 -16.49 8.55
C TYR A 220 -2.71 -17.30 9.19
N LYS A 221 -3.86 -16.67 9.35
CA LYS A 221 -5.07 -17.30 9.86
C LYS A 221 -6.30 -16.62 9.28
N TYR A 222 -7.28 -17.40 8.85
CA TYR A 222 -8.51 -16.86 8.26
C TYR A 222 -9.20 -15.87 9.23
N LYS A 223 -9.59 -14.70 8.70
CA LYS A 223 -10.21 -13.57 9.40
C LYS A 223 -9.36 -12.94 10.50
N ARG A 224 -8.04 -13.15 10.46
CA ARG A 224 -7.11 -12.42 11.33
C ARG A 224 -6.81 -11.06 10.74
N GLY A 225 -7.05 -10.03 11.54
CA GLY A 225 -6.57 -8.68 11.31
C GLY A 225 -5.28 -8.41 12.07
N VAL A 226 -4.34 -7.71 11.47
CA VAL A 226 -3.11 -7.22 12.08
C VAL A 226 -3.05 -5.72 11.88
N ILE A 227 -2.82 -4.96 12.95
CA ILE A 227 -2.71 -3.50 12.91
C ILE A 227 -1.34 -3.14 13.47
N MET A 228 -0.66 -2.22 12.83
CA MET A 228 0.66 -1.77 13.26
C MET A 228 0.84 -0.27 13.08
N ASP A 229 1.78 0.28 13.84
CA ASP A 229 2.34 1.59 13.60
C ASP A 229 2.85 1.68 12.14
N GLY A 230 2.47 2.73 11.40
CA GLY A 230 2.87 2.88 10.00
C GLY A 230 4.36 3.06 9.77
N ASN A 231 5.14 3.31 10.85
CA ASN A 231 6.60 3.37 10.80
C ASN A 231 7.27 2.00 10.95
N PHE A 232 6.52 0.90 11.11
CA PHE A 232 7.10 -0.43 11.21
C PHE A 232 7.40 -0.99 9.81
N PRO A 233 8.69 -1.20 9.47
CA PRO A 233 9.03 -1.87 8.24
C PRO A 233 8.71 -3.37 8.38
N HIS A 234 8.21 -3.96 7.32
CA HIS A 234 7.52 -5.24 7.36
C HIS A 234 7.60 -5.95 6.00
N GLY A 235 7.14 -7.20 6.00
CA GLY A 235 7.04 -8.04 4.81
C GLY A 235 6.32 -9.34 5.12
N SER A 236 6.48 -10.32 4.25
CA SER A 236 6.02 -11.69 4.53
C SER A 236 7.13 -12.69 4.25
N PHE A 237 7.14 -13.80 4.98
CA PHE A 237 7.94 -14.95 4.56
C PHE A 237 7.39 -15.52 3.24
N PRO A 238 8.22 -16.19 2.43
CA PRO A 238 7.76 -16.82 1.19
C PRO A 238 6.66 -17.86 1.46
N VAL A 239 5.65 -17.91 0.60
CA VAL A 239 4.68 -19.00 0.61
C VAL A 239 5.31 -20.22 -0.06
N THR A 240 5.49 -21.31 0.67
CA THR A 240 6.13 -22.53 0.13
C THR A 240 5.13 -23.60 -0.27
N GLU A 241 3.92 -23.56 0.27
CA GLU A 241 2.86 -24.52 -0.05
C GLU A 241 1.48 -23.85 0.08
N LEU A 242 0.61 -24.10 -0.90
CA LEU A 242 -0.80 -23.70 -0.91
C LEU A 242 -1.68 -24.86 -1.38
N PRO A 243 -2.91 -25.00 -0.87
CA PRO A 243 -3.89 -25.93 -1.42
C PRO A 243 -4.18 -25.66 -2.89
N GLN A 244 -4.51 -26.71 -3.63
CA GLN A 244 -4.80 -26.61 -5.06
C GLN A 244 -5.94 -25.61 -5.33
N ASN A 245 -5.82 -24.81 -6.39
CA ASN A 245 -6.80 -23.81 -6.82
C ASN A 245 -7.16 -22.75 -5.75
N THR A 246 -6.29 -22.55 -4.75
CA THR A 246 -6.48 -21.55 -3.71
C THR A 246 -5.43 -20.45 -3.84
N HIS A 247 -5.83 -19.21 -3.56
CA HIS A 247 -4.92 -18.07 -3.48
C HIS A 247 -4.79 -17.63 -2.03
N ARG A 248 -3.61 -17.15 -1.62
CA ARG A 248 -3.47 -16.37 -0.40
C ARG A 248 -3.90 -14.94 -0.72
N VAL A 249 -4.86 -14.42 0.03
CA VAL A 249 -5.42 -13.09 -0.14
C VAL A 249 -5.21 -12.29 1.13
N VAL A 250 -4.67 -11.10 0.94
CA VAL A 250 -4.48 -10.09 1.97
C VAL A 250 -5.15 -8.80 1.52
N VAL A 251 -5.94 -8.21 2.41
CA VAL A 251 -6.47 -6.86 2.29
C VAL A 251 -5.62 -5.95 3.15
N GLY A 252 -4.97 -4.95 2.57
CA GLY A 252 -4.21 -3.94 3.29
C GLY A 252 -5.00 -2.65 3.49
N PHE A 253 -4.68 -1.94 4.56
CA PHE A 253 -5.30 -0.68 4.96
C PHE A 253 -4.21 0.30 5.38
N ASN A 254 -4.23 1.50 4.81
CA ASN A 254 -3.32 2.57 5.18
C ASN A 254 -4.11 3.80 5.58
N LEU A 255 -4.02 4.18 6.86
CA LEU A 255 -4.71 5.33 7.43
C LEU A 255 -3.86 6.58 7.21
N PHE A 256 -4.40 7.57 6.51
CA PHE A 256 -3.70 8.81 6.19
C PHE A 256 -4.38 10.02 6.84
N ASN A 257 -3.56 10.93 7.36
CA ASN A 257 -4.03 12.19 7.93
C ASN A 257 -4.47 13.19 6.83
N TRP A 258 -4.94 14.37 7.24
CA TRP A 258 -5.41 15.42 6.34
C TRP A 258 -4.32 16.07 5.48
N GLU A 259 -3.04 16.01 5.87
CA GLU A 259 -1.93 16.56 5.08
C GLU A 259 -1.68 15.76 3.78
N ILE A 260 -1.73 14.43 3.85
CA ILE A 260 -1.43 13.55 2.71
C ILE A 260 -2.67 12.86 2.12
N GLY A 261 -3.76 12.77 2.88
CA GLY A 261 -5.01 12.09 2.52
C GLY A 261 -5.54 12.44 1.12
N PRO A 262 -5.61 13.73 0.73
CA PRO A 262 -6.03 14.10 -0.63
C PRO A 262 -5.17 13.51 -1.75
N HIS A 263 -3.85 13.40 -1.55
CA HIS A 263 -2.95 12.79 -2.54
C HIS A 263 -3.14 11.27 -2.61
N ALA A 264 -3.30 10.61 -1.46
CA ALA A 264 -3.60 9.19 -1.38
C ALA A 264 -4.98 8.86 -1.99
N GLN A 265 -5.97 9.73 -1.81
CA GLN A 265 -7.29 9.61 -2.44
C GLN A 265 -7.23 9.79 -3.95
N GLU A 266 -6.37 10.69 -4.44
CA GLU A 266 -6.25 10.93 -5.88
C GLU A 266 -5.68 9.70 -6.61
N TYR A 267 -4.76 8.97 -5.97
CA TYR A 267 -4.11 7.78 -6.51
C TYR A 267 -4.08 6.65 -5.47
N PRO A 268 -5.22 6.04 -5.14
CA PRO A 268 -5.27 4.98 -4.14
C PRO A 268 -4.43 3.82 -4.63
N GLU A 269 -3.59 3.26 -3.76
CA GLU A 269 -2.70 2.15 -4.10
C GLU A 269 -3.49 1.02 -4.77
N HIS A 270 -2.90 0.43 -5.81
CA HIS A 270 -3.50 -0.63 -6.61
C HIS A 270 -4.82 -0.32 -7.33
N SER A 271 -5.33 0.91 -7.26
CA SER A 271 -6.46 1.35 -8.07
C SER A 271 -6.12 1.35 -9.57
N SER A 272 -7.16 1.32 -10.42
CA SER A 272 -7.03 1.46 -11.87
C SER A 272 -6.26 2.72 -12.27
N LYS A 273 -6.51 3.84 -11.56
CA LYS A 273 -5.80 5.10 -11.78
C LYS A 273 -4.34 4.99 -11.31
N PHE A 274 -4.06 4.47 -10.12
CA PHE A 274 -2.70 4.27 -9.64
C PHE A 274 -1.87 3.39 -10.57
N ASN A 275 -2.37 2.20 -10.94
CA ASN A 275 -1.66 1.26 -11.79
C ASN A 275 -1.27 1.84 -13.16
N LYS A 276 -2.10 2.75 -13.69
CA LYS A 276 -1.84 3.46 -14.93
C LYS A 276 -0.71 4.49 -14.80
N TYR A 277 -0.57 5.14 -13.65
CA TYR A 277 0.41 6.22 -13.43
C TYR A 277 1.71 5.75 -12.76
N VAL A 278 1.66 4.75 -11.89
CA VAL A 278 2.88 4.21 -11.26
C VAL A 278 3.78 3.52 -12.29
N LYS A 279 3.21 2.77 -13.24
CA LYS A 279 3.98 2.16 -14.33
C LYS A 279 4.68 3.19 -15.20
N VAL A 280 4.04 4.35 -15.38
CA VAL A 280 4.59 5.50 -16.09
C VAL A 280 5.76 6.10 -15.33
N ALA A 281 5.58 6.33 -14.02
CA ALA A 281 6.63 6.86 -13.16
C ALA A 281 7.82 5.89 -13.08
N GLN A 282 7.58 4.61 -12.82
CA GLN A 282 8.58 3.54 -12.79
C GLN A 282 9.37 3.44 -14.11
N ALA A 283 8.69 3.55 -15.26
CA ALA A 283 9.35 3.55 -16.56
C ALA A 283 10.22 4.80 -16.77
N ALA A 284 9.78 5.97 -16.31
CA ALA A 284 10.56 7.20 -16.38
C ALA A 284 11.82 7.17 -15.47
N CYS A 285 11.80 6.38 -14.39
CA CYS A 285 12.95 6.19 -13.50
C CYS A 285 14.01 5.22 -14.05
N LYS A 286 13.65 4.35 -15.00
CA LYS A 286 14.62 3.46 -15.63
C LYS A 286 15.54 4.29 -16.52
N LYS A 287 16.81 4.41 -16.12
CA LYS A 287 17.89 5.06 -16.88
C LYS A 287 18.32 4.27 -18.13
N GLU A 288 17.44 3.46 -18.70
CA GLU A 288 17.74 2.85 -20.00
C GLU A 288 17.63 3.94 -21.09
N PRO A 289 18.63 4.06 -21.97
CA PRO A 289 18.55 5.01 -23.06
C PRO A 289 17.33 4.69 -23.92
N LEU A 290 16.45 5.68 -24.10
CA LEU A 290 15.28 5.61 -24.98
C LEU A 290 15.74 5.58 -26.45
N THR A 291 16.32 4.45 -26.88
CA THR A 291 16.67 4.22 -28.28
C THR A 291 15.47 3.63 -29.01
N LEU A 292 15.38 3.91 -30.31
CA LEU A 292 14.34 3.36 -31.17
C LEU A 292 14.35 1.81 -31.14
N GLU A 293 15.53 1.21 -31.01
CA GLU A 293 15.71 -0.24 -30.93
C GLU A 293 15.20 -0.83 -29.61
N ALA A 294 15.46 -0.18 -28.47
CA ALA A 294 14.94 -0.60 -27.17
C ALA A 294 13.40 -0.55 -27.14
N ILE A 295 12.83 0.54 -27.66
CA ILE A 295 11.38 0.74 -27.74
C ILE A 295 10.71 -0.32 -28.62
N LYS A 296 11.33 -0.68 -29.75
CA LYS A 296 10.82 -1.73 -30.66
C LYS A 296 10.86 -3.12 -30.03
N LYS A 297 11.85 -3.39 -29.18
CA LYS A 297 12.02 -4.68 -28.48
C LYS A 297 11.09 -4.82 -27.25
N SER A 298 10.55 -3.72 -26.73
CA SER A 298 9.69 -3.72 -25.54
C SER A 298 8.27 -3.18 -25.83
N PRO A 299 7.27 -4.07 -26.01
CA PRO A 299 5.87 -3.67 -26.17
C PRO A 299 5.35 -2.76 -25.04
N GLN A 300 5.88 -2.94 -23.83
CA GLN A 300 5.53 -2.15 -22.65
C GLN A 300 6.06 -0.70 -22.76
N GLN A 301 7.31 -0.50 -23.20
CA GLN A 301 7.86 0.84 -23.45
C GLN A 301 7.13 1.55 -24.60
N ALA A 302 6.77 0.83 -25.67
CA ALA A 302 6.00 1.40 -26.79
C ALA A 302 4.58 1.79 -26.39
N ALA A 303 3.90 1.00 -25.54
CA ALA A 303 2.61 1.36 -24.98
C ALA A 303 2.71 2.58 -24.05
N PHE A 304 3.79 2.66 -23.27
CA PHE A 304 4.07 3.78 -22.38
C PHE A 304 4.28 5.10 -23.14
N LEU A 305 5.10 5.12 -24.20
CA LEU A 305 5.30 6.31 -25.02
C LEU A 305 4.02 6.78 -25.72
N ARG A 306 3.19 5.85 -26.22
CA ARG A 306 1.87 6.17 -26.77
C ARG A 306 0.95 6.82 -25.74
N TYR A 307 1.01 6.34 -24.50
CA TYR A 307 0.27 6.93 -23.40
C TYR A 307 0.73 8.36 -23.08
N LEU A 308 2.05 8.59 -22.98
CA LEU A 308 2.60 9.93 -22.79
C LEU A 308 2.18 10.89 -23.90
N LEU A 309 2.27 10.45 -25.16
CA LEU A 309 1.85 11.23 -26.31
C LEU A 309 0.36 11.59 -26.23
N ARG A 310 -0.51 10.64 -25.85
CA ARG A 310 -1.94 10.89 -25.64
C ARG A 310 -2.17 11.94 -24.55
N LYS A 311 -1.49 11.82 -23.41
CA LYS A 311 -1.63 12.77 -22.30
C LYS A 311 -1.11 14.16 -22.63
N ALA A 312 -0.02 14.25 -23.40
CA ALA A 312 0.49 15.51 -23.89
C ALA A 312 -0.51 16.20 -24.82
N LYS A 313 -1.17 15.45 -25.72
CA LYS A 313 -2.29 15.96 -26.53
C LYS A 313 -3.47 16.43 -25.68
N GLU A 314 -3.92 15.62 -24.71
CA GLU A 314 -5.02 15.97 -23.81
C GLU A 314 -4.75 17.26 -23.00
N LYS A 315 -3.48 17.55 -22.71
CA LYS A 315 -3.05 18.76 -21.98
C LYS A 315 -2.63 19.91 -22.90
N ASN A 316 -2.86 19.81 -24.20
CA ASN A 316 -2.41 20.79 -25.21
C ASN A 316 -0.89 21.08 -25.17
N LEU A 317 -0.10 20.13 -24.66
CA LEU A 317 1.37 20.19 -24.66
C LEU A 317 1.96 19.83 -26.01
N ILE A 318 1.13 19.50 -27.01
CA ILE A 318 1.57 19.23 -28.39
C ILE A 318 0.75 20.10 -29.35
N GLN A 319 1.42 20.98 -30.07
CA GLN A 319 0.86 21.74 -31.20
C GLN A 319 1.73 21.48 -32.43
N ASN A 320 1.11 21.27 -33.61
CA ASN A 320 1.83 21.03 -34.88
C ASN A 320 2.91 19.93 -34.79
N ASN A 321 2.61 18.83 -34.09
CA ASN A 321 3.56 17.72 -33.84
C ASN A 321 4.84 18.11 -33.08
N GLN A 322 4.85 19.25 -32.42
CA GLN A 322 5.93 19.70 -31.56
C GLN A 322 5.42 19.87 -30.12
N PHE A 323 6.28 19.54 -29.15
CA PHE A 323 5.97 19.83 -27.75
C PHE A 323 6.05 21.33 -27.52
N VAL A 324 5.01 21.91 -26.93
CA VAL A 324 4.96 23.32 -26.56
C VAL A 324 5.38 23.42 -25.10
N ALA A 325 6.31 24.33 -24.81
CA ALA A 325 6.85 24.58 -23.47
C ALA A 325 5.79 25.13 -22.50
#